data_AF-A0A8S2XDF5-F1
#
_entry.id   AF-A0A8S2XDF5-F1
#
_cell.length_a   1.000
_cell.length_b   1.000
_cell.length_c   1.000
_cell.angle_alpha   90.00
_cell.angle_beta   90.00
_cell.angle_gamma   90.00
#
_symmetry.space_group_name_H-M   'P 1'
#
loop_
_entity.id
_entity.type
_entity.pdbx_description
1 polymer ?
#
loop_
_entity_poly.entity_id
_entity_poly.type
_entity_poly.pdbx_seq_one_letter_code
_entity_poly.pdbx_strand_id
1 'polypeptide(L)'
;MCLNNCNGHGECRYENNRYSCICQSDWFGSACEFTRELNCNDRIDNDNDGLIDCLDPDCCSNLYCSTVQECIAKTNAKDILLRRQATSLTATFFERMQFLIQEDGLQTSS
;
A
#
# COMPACT_ATOMS: atom_id res chain seq x y z
N MET A 1 6.39 -27.30 -4.75
CA MET A 1 5.51 -26.95 -5.85
C MET A 1 5.18 -25.47 -5.74
N CYS A 2 4.97 -24.75 -6.84
CA CYS A 2 4.51 -23.35 -6.78
C CYS A 2 3.04 -23.27 -6.35
N LEU A 3 2.71 -22.26 -5.57
CA LEU A 3 1.33 -22.01 -5.12
C LEU A 3 0.45 -21.68 -6.32
N ASN A 4 -0.72 -22.32 -6.42
CA ASN A 4 -1.71 -22.14 -7.50
C ASN A 4 -1.13 -22.10 -8.93
N ASN A 5 0.01 -22.76 -9.16
CA ASN A 5 0.74 -22.67 -10.42
C ASN A 5 0.99 -21.22 -10.89
N CYS A 6 1.35 -20.33 -9.95
CA CYS A 6 1.56 -18.91 -10.16
C CYS A 6 0.32 -18.19 -10.74
N ASN A 7 -0.88 -18.71 -10.47
CA ASN A 7 -2.18 -18.25 -10.99
C ASN A 7 -2.23 -18.08 -12.52
N GLY A 8 -1.28 -18.66 -13.27
CA GLY A 8 -1.12 -18.41 -14.72
C GLY A 8 -0.47 -17.08 -15.09
N HIS A 9 -0.06 -16.28 -14.11
CA HIS A 9 0.55 -14.95 -14.27
C HIS A 9 2.06 -14.96 -14.07
N GLY A 10 2.71 -16.13 -14.15
CA GLY A 10 4.14 -16.25 -13.95
C GLY A 10 4.72 -17.61 -14.31
N GLU A 11 6.05 -17.69 -14.25
CA GLU A 11 6.82 -18.91 -14.46
C GLU A 11 7.18 -19.52 -13.10
N CYS A 12 6.84 -20.80 -12.91
CA CYS A 12 7.22 -21.54 -11.72
C CYS A 12 8.67 -22.01 -11.82
N ARG A 13 9.55 -21.51 -10.94
CA ARG A 13 10.95 -21.91 -10.87
C ARG A 13 11.29 -22.65 -9.58
N TYR A 14 12.29 -23.52 -9.66
CA TYR A 14 12.83 -24.25 -8.52
C TYR A 14 14.31 -23.89 -8.34
N GLU A 15 14.60 -23.10 -7.31
CA GLU A 15 15.96 -22.65 -6.98
C GLU A 15 16.21 -22.78 -5.47
N ASN A 16 17.44 -23.14 -5.08
CA ASN A 16 17.84 -23.30 -3.68
C ASN A 16 16.89 -24.16 -2.84
N ASN A 17 16.47 -25.30 -3.40
CA ASN A 17 15.56 -26.24 -2.76
C ASN A 17 14.14 -25.67 -2.47
N ARG A 18 13.76 -24.54 -3.09
CA ARG A 18 12.46 -23.88 -2.92
C ARG A 18 11.82 -23.57 -4.27
N TYR A 19 10.49 -23.68 -4.31
CA TYR A 19 9.69 -23.25 -5.46
C TYR A 19 9.31 -21.78 -5.30
N SER A 20 9.46 -21.00 -6.36
CA SER A 20 9.08 -19.59 -6.39
C SER A 20 8.48 -19.22 -7.73
N CYS A 21 7.48 -18.35 -7.71
CA CYS A 21 6.90 -17.77 -8.91
C CYS A 21 7.68 -16.54 -9.36
N ILE A 22 8.05 -16.49 -10.64
CA ILE A 22 8.55 -15.28 -11.29
C ILE A 22 7.37 -14.68 -12.03
N CYS A 23 6.84 -13.56 -11.52
CA CYS A 23 5.63 -12.95 -12.04
C CYS A 23 5.89 -12.11 -13.29
N GLN A 24 4.85 -11.99 -14.12
CA GLN A 24 4.79 -11.03 -15.23
C GLN A 24 4.85 -9.58 -14.71
N SER A 25 5.15 -8.61 -15.59
CA SER A 25 5.29 -7.19 -15.22
C SER A 25 4.10 -6.62 -14.47
N ASP A 26 2.91 -7.12 -14.77
CA ASP A 26 1.66 -6.58 -14.27
C ASP A 26 1.22 -7.26 -12.96
N TRP A 27 2.00 -8.25 -12.47
CA TRP A 27 1.62 -9.09 -11.33
C TRP A 27 2.68 -9.21 -10.25
N PHE A 28 2.24 -9.35 -9.01
CA PHE A 28 3.10 -9.55 -7.85
C PHE A 28 2.49 -10.47 -6.80
N GLY A 29 3.28 -10.79 -5.77
CA GLY A 29 2.90 -11.71 -4.71
C GLY A 29 3.64 -13.04 -4.79
N SER A 30 3.33 -13.94 -3.87
CA SER A 30 4.00 -15.24 -3.74
C SER A 30 3.62 -16.23 -4.84
N ALA A 31 2.46 -16.00 -5.44
CA ALA A 31 1.79 -16.79 -6.44
C ALA A 31 1.36 -15.95 -7.65
N CYS A 32 1.83 -14.70 -7.79
CA CYS A 32 1.37 -13.76 -8.81
C CYS A 32 -0.14 -13.53 -8.75
N GLU A 33 -0.65 -13.30 -7.55
CA GLU A 33 -2.06 -13.20 -7.21
C GLU A 33 -2.59 -11.75 -7.20
N PHE A 34 -1.71 -10.75 -7.24
CA PHE A 34 -2.07 -9.33 -7.23
C PHE A 34 -1.62 -8.64 -8.52
N THR A 35 -2.45 -7.76 -9.04
CA THR A 35 -2.12 -6.86 -10.16
C THR A 35 -1.39 -5.62 -9.66
N ARG A 36 -0.55 -5.00 -10.50
CA ARG A 36 0.09 -3.71 -10.22
C ARG A 36 -0.55 -2.60 -11.03
N GLU A 37 -0.71 -1.44 -10.43
CA GLU A 37 -1.02 -0.22 -11.16
C GLU A 37 0.19 0.28 -11.98
N LEU A 38 0.04 0.29 -13.31
CA LEU A 38 1.09 0.71 -14.25
C LEU A 38 0.78 2.03 -14.96
N ASN A 39 -0.50 2.38 -15.10
CA ASN A 39 -0.95 3.62 -15.72
C ASN A 39 -1.17 4.68 -14.64
N CYS A 40 -0.12 5.44 -14.35
CA CYS A 40 -0.08 6.33 -13.18
C CYS A 40 -0.56 7.76 -13.46
N ASN A 41 -1.32 7.99 -14.53
CA ASN A 41 -1.79 9.31 -14.91
C ASN A 41 -3.10 9.31 -15.72
N ASP A 42 -3.87 8.21 -15.68
CA ASP A 42 -5.11 8.06 -16.43
C ASP A 42 -6.38 8.24 -15.58
N ARG A 43 -6.22 8.43 -14.27
CA ARG A 43 -7.30 8.61 -13.27
C ARG A 43 -8.19 7.39 -13.09
N ILE A 44 -7.69 6.22 -13.47
CA ILE A 44 -8.37 4.94 -13.33
C ILE A 44 -7.55 4.11 -12.35
N ASP A 45 -8.23 3.41 -11.46
CA ASP A 45 -7.65 2.36 -10.62
C ASP A 45 -7.49 1.10 -11.48
N ASN A 46 -6.27 0.87 -11.99
CA ASN A 46 -6.01 -0.17 -12.98
C ASN A 46 -5.79 -1.56 -12.35
N ASP A 47 -5.58 -1.65 -11.04
CA ASP A 47 -5.46 -2.93 -10.31
C ASP A 47 -6.62 -3.20 -9.33
N ASN A 48 -7.56 -2.26 -9.22
CA ASN A 48 -8.78 -2.29 -8.42
C ASN A 48 -8.52 -2.44 -6.91
N ASP A 49 -7.45 -1.85 -6.39
CA ASP A 49 -7.14 -1.87 -4.95
C ASP A 49 -7.82 -0.72 -4.16
N GLY A 50 -8.42 0.24 -4.87
CA GLY A 50 -9.10 1.42 -4.35
C GLY A 50 -8.25 2.69 -4.37
N LEU A 51 -7.00 2.62 -4.85
CA LEU A 51 -6.09 3.74 -5.03
C LEU A 51 -6.01 4.08 -6.52
N ILE A 52 -5.72 5.35 -6.83
CA ILE A 52 -5.71 5.85 -8.21
C ILE A 52 -4.42 6.63 -8.45
N ASP A 53 -3.72 6.31 -9.53
CA ASP A 53 -2.55 7.03 -10.03
C ASP A 53 -1.51 7.25 -8.91
N CYS A 54 -1.12 8.50 -8.62
CA CYS A 54 -0.11 8.81 -7.62
C CYS A 54 -0.56 8.64 -6.17
N LEU A 55 -1.82 8.28 -5.93
CA LEU A 55 -2.27 7.80 -4.63
C LEU A 55 -1.94 6.31 -4.45
N ASP A 56 -1.67 5.61 -5.55
CA ASP A 56 -1.28 4.21 -5.56
C ASP A 56 0.23 4.04 -5.27
N PRO A 57 0.60 3.14 -4.33
CA PRO A 57 1.99 2.90 -3.94
C PRO A 57 2.86 2.26 -5.03
N ASP A 58 2.29 1.53 -5.99
CA ASP A 58 2.97 0.94 -7.14
C ASP A 58 3.34 2.02 -8.16
N CYS A 59 2.56 3.10 -8.23
CA CYS A 59 2.85 4.26 -9.07
C CYS A 59 3.96 5.18 -8.58
N CYS A 60 4.45 5.01 -7.35
CA CYS A 60 5.47 5.89 -6.78
C CYS A 60 6.86 5.79 -7.44
N SER A 61 7.12 4.72 -8.19
CA SER A 61 8.35 4.61 -9.00
C SER A 61 8.21 5.29 -10.37
N ASN A 62 7.00 5.71 -10.75
CA ASN A 62 6.73 6.38 -12.01
C ASN A 62 7.16 7.85 -11.95
N LEU A 63 7.75 8.36 -13.05
CA LEU A 63 8.18 9.75 -13.17
C LEU A 63 7.03 10.74 -12.93
N TYR A 64 5.80 10.40 -13.31
CA TYR A 64 4.62 11.24 -13.08
C TYR A 64 4.35 11.48 -11.58
N CYS A 65 4.66 10.50 -10.74
CA CYS A 65 4.39 10.54 -9.29
C CYS A 65 5.64 10.82 -8.45
N SER A 66 6.81 10.97 -9.08
CA SER A 66 8.10 11.16 -8.41
C SER A 66 8.18 12.41 -7.51
N THR A 67 7.35 13.42 -7.77
CA THR A 67 7.28 14.66 -6.98
C THR A 67 6.07 14.73 -6.06
N VAL A 68 5.22 13.69 -6.02
CA VAL A 68 3.98 13.70 -5.24
C VAL A 68 4.31 13.33 -3.79
N GLN A 69 3.93 14.21 -2.87
CA GLN A 69 4.19 14.08 -1.43
C GLN A 69 3.66 12.75 -0.88
N GLU A 70 2.52 12.26 -1.36
CA GLU A 70 1.91 10.99 -0.95
C GLU A 70 2.80 9.76 -1.26
N CYS A 71 3.54 9.81 -2.37
CA CYS A 71 4.50 8.79 -2.73
C CYS A 71 5.82 8.89 -1.96
N ILE A 72 6.24 10.11 -1.63
CA ILE A 72 7.47 10.39 -0.87
C ILE A 72 7.24 10.13 0.63
N ALA A 73 6.00 10.26 1.11
CA ALA A 73 5.57 9.98 2.48
C ALA A 73 5.67 8.49 2.87
N LYS A 74 6.11 7.61 1.96
CA LYS A 74 6.65 6.28 2.30
C LYS A 74 7.84 6.32 3.26
N THR A 75 8.35 7.48 3.67
CA THR A 75 9.10 7.58 4.92
C THR A 75 8.17 7.41 6.12
N ASN A 76 7.96 6.12 6.44
CA ASN A 76 7.56 5.55 7.70
C ASN A 76 6.09 5.72 8.09
N ALA A 77 5.26 4.75 7.65
CA ALA A 77 4.12 4.31 8.45
C ALA A 77 4.51 4.02 9.92
N LYS A 78 5.78 3.64 10.17
CA LYS A 78 6.37 3.59 11.51
C LYS A 78 6.40 4.95 12.22
N ASP A 79 6.62 6.07 11.52
CA ASP A 79 6.65 7.41 12.12
C ASP A 79 5.24 7.92 12.44
N ILE A 80 4.24 7.52 11.64
CA ILE A 80 2.82 7.76 11.96
C ILE A 80 2.42 6.95 13.20
N LEU A 81 2.87 5.70 13.31
CA LEU A 81 2.64 4.84 14.48
C LEU A 81 3.44 5.29 15.72
N LEU A 82 4.67 5.81 15.54
CA LEU A 82 5.55 6.28 16.61
C LEU A 82 5.18 7.70 17.09
N ARG A 83 4.63 8.57 16.22
CA ARG A 83 4.07 9.87 16.66
C ARG A 83 2.85 9.72 17.56
N ARG A 84 2.19 8.55 17.57
CA ARG A 84 0.99 8.28 18.37
C ARG A 84 1.23 7.56 19.71
N GLN A 85 2.47 7.24 20.07
CA GLN A 85 2.79 6.72 21.40
C GLN A 85 3.48 7.84 22.19
N ALA A 86 2.79 8.57 23.07
CA ALA A 86 2.13 7.99 24.23
C ALA A 86 0.84 8.74 24.61
N THR A 87 -0.33 8.16 24.33
CA THR A 87 -1.47 8.40 25.22
C THR A 87 -1.10 7.80 26.57
N SER A 88 -0.90 8.66 27.57
CA SER A 88 -0.62 8.29 28.96
C SER A 88 -1.50 7.11 29.40
N LEU A 89 -0.93 6.16 30.14
CA LEU A 89 -1.67 5.04 30.73
C LEU A 89 -2.80 5.50 31.67
N THR A 90 -2.82 6.79 32.04
CA THR A 90 -3.85 7.45 32.85
C THR A 90 -4.84 8.31 32.04
N ALA A 91 -4.74 8.35 30.71
CA ALA A 91 -5.59 9.20 29.88
C ALA A 91 -7.06 8.73 29.94
N THR A 92 -7.95 9.67 30.24
CA THR A 92 -9.39 9.48 30.31
C THR A 92 -9.98 9.13 28.93
N PHE A 93 -11.21 8.59 28.94
CA PHE A 93 -11.96 8.30 27.72
C PHE A 93 -12.06 9.52 26.80
N PHE A 94 -12.32 10.71 27.38
CA PHE A 94 -12.41 11.95 26.63
C PHE A 94 -11.08 12.35 25.96
N GLU A 95 -9.96 12.27 26.67
CA GLU A 95 -8.63 12.60 26.10
C GLU A 95 -8.22 11.62 24.99
N ARG A 96 -8.60 10.35 25.11
CA ARG A 96 -8.38 9.34 24.07
C ARG A 96 -9.25 9.54 22.83
N MET A 97 -10.35 10.29 22.95
CA MET A 97 -11.30 10.53 21.85
C MET A 97 -11.26 11.96 21.33
N GLN A 98 -10.43 12.82 21.91
CA GLN A 98 -10.30 14.22 21.48
C GLN A 98 -9.86 14.32 20.00
N PHE A 99 -9.16 13.32 19.47
CA PHE A 99 -8.76 13.27 18.05
C PHE A 99 -9.95 13.16 17.07
N LEU A 100 -11.15 12.77 17.55
CA LEU A 100 -12.36 12.72 16.72
C LEU A 100 -13.07 14.08 16.60
N ILE A 101 -12.68 15.07 17.42
CA ILE A 101 -13.38 16.36 17.57
C ILE A 101 -12.44 17.55 17.22
N GLN A 102 -11.15 17.30 16.97
CA GLN A 102 -10.22 18.34 16.50
C GLN A 102 -10.49 18.66 15.02
N GLU A 103 -10.14 19.89 14.59
CA GLU A 103 -10.38 20.37 13.22
C GLU A 103 -9.61 19.57 12.14
N ASP A 104 -8.61 18.75 12.52
CA ASP A 104 -7.94 17.76 11.68
C ASP A 104 -8.36 16.30 12.00
N GLY A 105 -9.47 16.12 12.71
CA GLY A 105 -10.04 14.81 13.03
C GLY A 105 -10.62 14.15 11.77
N LEU A 106 -10.57 12.82 11.72
CA LEU A 106 -11.05 11.98 10.61
C LEU A 106 -12.60 12.00 10.43
N GLN A 107 -13.27 13.10 10.76
CA GLN A 107 -14.66 13.34 10.43
C GLN A 107 -14.76 14.49 9.43
N THR A 108 -14.32 14.22 8.20
CA THR A 108 -14.96 14.87 7.04
C THR A 108 -15.78 13.80 6.33
N SER A 109 -17.09 13.82 6.59
CA SER A 109 -18.09 13.20 5.71
C SER A 109 -19.21 14.22 5.54
N SER A 110 -19.02 15.06 4.51
CA SER A 110 -20.12 15.57 3.68
C SER A 110 -20.25 14.65 2.47
#